data_AF-A0A165TIT4-F1
#
_entry.id   AF-A0A165TIT4-F1
#
_cell.length_a   1.000
_cell.length_b   1.000
_cell.length_c   1.000
_cell.angle_alpha   90.00
_cell.angle_beta   90.00
_cell.angle_gamma   90.00
#
_symmetry.space_group_name_H-M   'P 1'
#
loop_
_entity.id
_entity.type
_entity.pdbx_description
1 polymer ?
#
loop_
_entity_poly.entity_id
_entity_poly.type
_entity_poly.pdbx_seq_one_letter_code
_entity_poly.pdbx_strand_id
1 'polypeptide(L)' 'IRRFVFEFAMTLNVLLHRFWEAGVTASGAKLILATPKVQIVSSVISALRWHLDHGLVSKVEKWPYCESVTEVRGFLGTAG' A
#
# COMPACT_ATOMS: atom_id res chain seq x y z
N ILE A 1 -29.47 -9.42 -0.53
CA ILE A 1 -28.09 -8.87 -0.57
C ILE A 1 -27.66 -8.77 -2.02
N ARG A 2 -26.99 -7.69 -2.44
CA ARG A 2 -26.48 -7.55 -3.82
C ARG A 2 -25.33 -8.53 -4.03
N ARG A 3 -25.29 -9.21 -5.18
CA ARG A 3 -24.31 -10.27 -5.50
C ARG A 3 -22.86 -9.85 -5.23
N PHE A 4 -22.48 -8.64 -5.62
CA PHE A 4 -21.12 -8.12 -5.41
C PHE A 4 -20.72 -8.03 -3.92
N VAL A 5 -21.66 -7.72 -3.03
CA VAL A 5 -21.40 -7.62 -1.58
C VAL A 5 -21.14 -9.01 -1.00
N PHE A 6 -21.93 -10.00 -1.45
CA PHE A 6 -21.77 -11.38 -1.02
C PHE A 6 -20.44 -11.98 -1.50
N GLU A 7 -20.08 -11.77 -2.76
CA GLU A 7 -18.81 -12.24 -3.32
C GLU A 7 -17.60 -11.60 -2.62
N PHE A 8 -17.66 -10.31 -2.31
CA PHE A 8 -16.63 -9.64 -1.52
C PHE A 8 -16.49 -10.24 -0.11
N ALA A 9 -17.61 -10.43 0.59
CA ALA A 9 -17.61 -11.01 1.94
C ALA A 9 -17.05 -12.45 1.95
N MET A 10 -17.42 -13.27 0.97
CA MET A 10 -16.88 -14.62 0.81
C MET A 10 -15.37 -14.62 0.56
N THR A 11 -14.90 -13.71 -0.30
CA THR A 11 -13.46 -13.56 -0.60
C THR A 11 -12.68 -13.14 0.64
N LEU A 12 -13.19 -12.16 1.39
CA LEU A 12 -12.58 -11.71 2.63
C LEU A 12 -12.53 -12.82 3.69
N ASN A 13 -13.61 -13.62 3.81
CA ASN A 13 -13.66 -14.74 4.74
C ASN A 13 -12.57 -15.78 4.44
N VAL A 14 -12.40 -16.16 3.17
CA VAL A 14 -11.35 -17.10 2.76
C VAL A 14 -9.95 -16.53 3.04
N LEU A 15 -9.74 -15.23 2.78
CA LEU A 15 -8.46 -14.57 3.06
C LEU A 15 -8.12 -14.57 4.55
N LEU A 16 -9.06 -14.19 5.41
CA LEU A 16 -8.87 -14.16 6.85
C LEU A 16 -8.65 -15.57 7.43
N HIS A 17 -9.33 -16.58 6.88
CA HIS A 17 -9.09 -17.97 7.26
C HIS A 17 -7.66 -18.41 6.93
N ARG A 18 -7.14 -18.04 5.75
CA ARG A 18 -5.73 -18.33 5.40
C ARG A 18 -4.74 -17.61 6.30
N PHE A 19 -5.04 -16.38 6.72
CA PHE A 19 -4.19 -15.68 7.69
C PHE A 19 -4.13 -16.41 9.03
N TRP A 20 -5.28 -16.91 9.48
CA TRP A 20 -5.36 -17.74 10.67
C TRP A 20 -4.51 -19.01 10.55
N GLU A 21 -4.67 -19.77 9.46
CA GLU A 21 -3.90 -20.99 9.20
C GLU A 21 -2.39 -20.72 9.11
N ALA A 22 -2.00 -19.58 8.55
CA ALA A 22 -0.59 -19.16 8.44
C ALA A 22 -0.02 -18.52 9.72
N GLY A 23 -0.82 -18.35 10.79
CA GLY A 23 -0.40 -17.66 12.01
C GLY A 23 -0.13 -16.16 11.83
N VAL A 24 -0.67 -15.55 10.76
CA VAL A 24 -0.51 -14.12 10.46
C VAL A 24 -1.60 -13.32 11.17
N THR A 25 -1.19 -12.32 11.96
CA THR A 25 -2.13 -11.37 12.57
C THR A 25 -2.19 -10.10 11.73
N ALA A 26 -3.37 -9.78 11.19
CA ALA A 26 -3.62 -8.51 10.52
C ALA A 26 -4.11 -7.46 11.52
N SER A 27 -3.61 -6.23 11.40
CA SER A 27 -4.07 -5.11 12.23
C SER A 27 -5.44 -4.63 11.75
N GLY A 28 -6.48 -4.82 12.57
CA GLY A 28 -7.82 -4.31 12.28
C GLY A 28 -7.87 -2.78 12.13
N ALA A 29 -7.05 -2.05 12.89
CA ALA A 29 -6.98 -0.58 12.81
C ALA A 29 -6.41 -0.07 11.48
N LYS A 30 -5.63 -0.89 10.77
CA LYS A 30 -5.04 -0.57 9.45
C LYS A 30 -5.82 -1.23 8.31
N LEU A 31 -6.89 -1.96 8.61
CA LEU A 31 -7.65 -2.69 7.62
C LEU A 31 -8.55 -1.72 6.85
N ILE A 32 -8.39 -1.69 5.53
CA ILE A 32 -9.21 -0.89 4.63
C ILE A 32 -9.98 -1.84 3.72
N LEU A 33 -11.32 -1.83 3.80
CA LEU A 33 -12.20 -2.73 3.05
C LEU A 33 -13.11 -1.95 2.10
N ALA A 34 -13.38 -2.54 0.92
CA ALA A 34 -14.39 -2.07 -0.03
C ALA A 34 -14.32 -0.57 -0.38
N THR A 35 -13.10 -0.02 -0.49
CA THR A 35 -12.87 1.36 -0.90
C THR A 35 -12.51 1.45 -2.39
N PRO A 36 -12.96 2.49 -3.12
CA PRO A 36 -12.53 2.72 -4.50
C PRO A 36 -11.06 3.15 -4.63
N LYS A 37 -10.42 3.57 -3.53
CA LYS A 37 -9.01 3.98 -3.47
C LYS A 37 -8.33 3.40 -2.24
N VAL A 38 -7.21 2.72 -2.43
CA VAL A 38 -6.41 2.14 -1.35
C VAL A 38 -4.93 2.49 -1.55
N GLN A 39 -4.26 2.85 -0.47
CA GLN A 39 -2.82 3.06 -0.46
C GLN A 39 -2.16 1.71 -0.15
N ILE A 40 -1.43 1.16 -1.12
CA ILE A 40 -0.70 -0.10 -1.00
C ILE A 40 0.75 0.18 -1.36
N VAL A 41 1.66 -0.11 -0.42
CA VAL A 41 3.13 -0.05 -0.60
C VAL A 41 3.57 1.14 -1.44
N SER A 42 3.46 2.35 -0.86
CA SER A 42 3.93 3.59 -1.49
C SER A 42 3.26 3.92 -2.84
N SER A 43 2.09 3.36 -3.10
CA SER A 43 1.27 3.70 -4.25
C SER A 43 -0.21 3.83 -3.87
N VAL A 44 -0.89 4.78 -4.49
CA VAL A 44 -2.34 4.96 -4.39
C VAL A 44 -2.97 4.27 -5.59
N ILE A 45 -3.63 3.14 -5.34
CA ILE A 45 -4.35 2.38 -6.35
C ILE A 45 -5.80 2.84 -6.31
N SER A 46 -6.28 3.43 -7.41
CA SER A 46 -7.68 3.74 -7.65
C SER A 46 -8.23 2.77 -8.68
N ALA A 47 -9.53 2.45 -8.62
CA ALA A 47 -10.20 1.54 -9.57
C ALA A 47 -10.01 1.90 -11.07
N LEU A 48 -9.58 3.13 -11.36
CA LEU A 48 -9.36 3.62 -12.72
C LEU A 48 -7.88 3.84 -13.08
N ARG A 49 -6.98 4.03 -12.09
CA ARG A 49 -5.58 4.45 -12.32
C ARG A 49 -4.66 4.12 -11.14
N TRP A 50 -3.42 3.75 -11.46
CA TRP A 50 -2.32 3.61 -10.50
C TRP A 50 -1.57 4.95 -10.39
N HIS A 51 -1.41 5.48 -9.18
CA HIS A 51 -0.60 6.67 -8.93
C HIS A 51 0.46 6.34 -7.87
N LEU A 52 1.67 6.86 -8.04
CA LEU A 52 2.68 6.83 -6.98
C LEU A 52 2.16 7.62 -5.78
N ASP A 53 2.42 7.12 -4.58
CA ASP A 53 2.03 7.81 -3.36
C ASP A 53 2.74 9.17 -3.29
N HIS A 54 1.98 10.22 -2.98
CA HIS A 54 2.51 11.56 -2.79
C HIS A 54 3.62 11.60 -1.72
N GLY A 55 3.59 10.65 -0.78
CA GLY A 55 4.65 10.47 0.22
C GLY A 55 6.01 10.11 -0.37
N LEU A 56 6.08 9.33 -1.46
CA LEU A 56 7.34 8.99 -2.11
C LEU A 56 7.86 10.16 -2.94
N VAL A 57 6.97 10.80 -3.71
CA VAL A 57 7.30 11.97 -4.54
C VAL A 57 7.86 13.10 -3.68
N SER A 58 7.20 13.40 -2.55
CA SER A 58 7.64 14.46 -1.65
C SER A 58 8.98 14.19 -0.95
N LYS A 59 9.34 12.91 -0.74
CA LYS A 59 10.67 12.54 -0.19
C LYS A 59 11.79 12.84 -1.18
N VAL A 60 11.56 12.57 -2.46
CA VAL A 60 12.53 12.87 -3.53
C VAL A 60 12.61 14.38 -3.76
N GLU A 61 11.47 15.06 -3.82
CA GLU A 61 11.40 16.50 -4.08
C GLU A 61 12.03 17.36 -2.96
N LYS A 62 11.87 16.93 -1.71
CA LYS A 62 12.41 17.63 -0.53
C LYS A 62 13.78 17.11 -0.08
N TRP A 63 14.43 16.27 -0.87
CA TRP A 63 15.73 15.72 -0.51
C TRP A 63 16.79 16.84 -0.49
N PRO A 64 17.53 17.04 0.62
CA PRO A 64 18.54 18.09 0.70
C PRO A 64 19.72 17.80 -0.24
N TYR A 65 20.55 18.81 -0.54
CA TYR A 65 21.75 18.59 -1.32
C TYR A 65 22.65 17.55 -0.64
N CYS A 66 23.05 16.51 -1.36
CA CYS A 66 23.87 15.44 -0.79
C CYS A 66 25.29 15.95 -0.59
N GLU A 67 25.81 15.82 0.63
CA GLU A 67 27.17 16.20 1.02
C GLU A 67 28.11 14.99 1.09
N SER A 68 27.56 13.77 1.03
CA SER A 68 28.35 12.54 1.08
C SER A 68 27.91 11.47 0.06
N VAL A 69 28.83 10.57 -0.27
CA VAL A 69 28.56 9.42 -1.15
C VAL A 69 27.46 8.51 -0.60
N THR A 70 27.33 8.42 0.73
CA THR A 70 26.28 7.64 1.39
C THR A 70 24.89 8.23 1.11
N GLU A 71 24.76 9.55 1.16
CA GLU A 71 23.49 10.25 0.88
C GLU A 71 23.11 10.14 -0.59
N VAL A 72 24.09 10.25 -1.49
CA VAL A 72 23.86 10.03 -2.94
C VAL A 72 23.31 8.63 -3.19
N ARG A 73 23.86 7.59 -2.53
CA ARG A 73 23.35 6.22 -2.66
C ARG A 73 21.94 6.07 -2.08
N GLY A 74 21.66 6.72 -0.94
CA GLY A 74 20.33 6.73 -0.33
C GLY A 74 19.28 7.39 -1.22
N PHE A 75 19.63 8.50 -1.87
CA PHE A 75 18.79 9.17 -2.84
C PHE A 75 18.52 8.28 -4.06
N LEU A 76 19.56 7.74 -4.69
CA LEU A 76 19.43 6.89 -5.87
C LEU A 76 18.62 5.62 -5.58
N GLY A 77 18.75 5.03 -4.39
CA GLY A 77 17.95 3.88 -3.98
C GLY A 77 16.48 4.21 -3.62
N THR A 78 16.16 5.49 -3.39
CA THR A 78 14.79 5.94 -3.11
C THR A 78 14.07 6.42 -4.38
N ALA A 79 14.82 6.97 -5.34
CA ALA A 79 14.31 7.52 -6.59
C ALA A 79 14.23 6.50 -7.74
N GLY A 80 15.11 5.48 -7.74
CA GLY A 80 15.09 4.37 -8.70
C GLY A 80 14.10 3.27 -8.31
#